data_AF-A0A2D7LJB8-F1
#
_entry.id   AF-A0A2D7LJB8-F1
#
_cell.length_a   1.000
_cell.length_b   1.000
_cell.length_c   1.000
_cell.angle_alpha   90.00
_cell.angle_beta   90.00
_cell.angle_gamma   90.00
#
_symmetry.space_group_name_H-M   'P 1'
#
loop_
_entity.id
_entity.type
_entity.pdbx_description
1 polymer ?
#
loop_
_entity_poly.entity_id
_entity_poly.type
_entity_poly.pdbx_seq_one_letter_code
_entity_poly.pdbx_strand_id
1 'polypeptide(L)'
;MTKCSRCSVDVPQARIDEGYTICVDCSTEEKVSCHTIYPHKTGGYIQVVTKEQSANLNRLDRRGTSVKSSKHYKPFIVEKKEPKEYKNHRCTKVYTTYETALAKVNSYYEEWGYEPTLKYLRQMNSSGEIPLMTRVKVQDVITERYLNPSPRALVRKIKRGVA
;
A
#
# COMPACT_ATOMS: atom_id res chain seq x y z
N MET A 1 20.94 -59.13 -29.43
CA MET A 1 20.35 -59.49 -28.13
C MET A 1 21.43 -60.14 -27.29
N THR A 2 21.97 -59.45 -26.28
CA THR A 2 22.92 -60.07 -25.34
C THR A 2 22.13 -60.72 -24.20
N LYS A 3 22.51 -61.94 -23.82
CA LYS A 3 21.88 -62.68 -22.73
C LYS A 3 22.58 -62.36 -21.39
N CYS A 4 21.81 -62.35 -20.32
CA CYS A 4 22.31 -62.14 -18.97
C CYS A 4 23.28 -63.26 -18.56
N SER A 5 24.44 -62.89 -18.04
CA SER A 5 25.47 -63.85 -17.60
C SER A 5 25.06 -64.74 -16.42
N ARG A 6 23.99 -64.41 -15.68
CA ARG A 6 23.52 -65.16 -14.50
C ARG A 6 22.26 -65.99 -14.72
N CYS A 7 21.28 -65.47 -15.46
CA CYS A 7 19.98 -66.13 -15.63
C CYS A 7 19.61 -66.39 -17.10
N SER A 8 20.49 -66.07 -18.05
CA SER A 8 20.28 -66.26 -19.50
C SER A 8 19.04 -65.57 -20.11
N VAL A 9 18.38 -64.68 -19.36
CA VAL A 9 17.30 -63.80 -19.85
C VAL A 9 17.88 -62.67 -20.70
N ASP A 10 17.11 -62.19 -21.68
CA ASP A 10 17.52 -61.07 -22.52
C ASP A 10 17.73 -59.78 -21.71
N VAL A 11 18.89 -59.15 -21.89
CA VAL A 11 19.24 -57.90 -21.19
C VAL A 11 18.56 -56.73 -21.91
N PRO A 12 17.91 -55.80 -21.18
CA PRO A 12 17.34 -54.60 -21.79
C PRO A 12 18.39 -53.77 -22.52
N GLN A 13 18.05 -53.24 -23.70
CA GLN A 13 19.00 -52.50 -24.56
C GLN A 13 19.72 -51.36 -23.82
N ALA A 14 18.98 -50.57 -23.02
CA ALA A 14 19.56 -49.47 -22.24
C ALA A 14 20.69 -49.92 -21.30
N ARG A 15 20.66 -51.17 -20.80
CA ARG A 15 21.75 -51.70 -19.97
C ARG A 15 22.96 -52.13 -20.79
N ILE A 16 22.73 -52.60 -22.02
CA ILE A 16 23.79 -52.96 -22.96
C ILE A 16 24.56 -51.70 -23.38
N ASP A 17 23.84 -50.62 -23.64
CA ASP A 17 24.40 -49.33 -24.04
C ASP A 17 25.30 -48.74 -22.93
N GLU A 18 24.95 -48.98 -21.66
CA GLU A 18 25.75 -48.63 -20.47
C GLU A 18 26.84 -49.67 -20.13
N GLY A 19 26.98 -50.74 -20.91
CA GLY A 19 28.05 -51.75 -20.76
C GLY A 19 27.79 -52.88 -19.77
N TYR A 20 26.56 -53.03 -19.25
CA TYR A 20 26.22 -54.10 -18.31
C TYR A 20 25.95 -55.44 -19.01
N THR A 21 26.43 -56.54 -18.41
CA THR A 21 26.23 -57.93 -18.89
C THR A 21 25.16 -58.71 -18.11
N ILE A 22 24.53 -58.08 -17.12
CA ILE A 22 23.51 -58.67 -16.25
C ILE A 22 22.15 -57.98 -16.41
N CYS A 23 21.06 -58.73 -16.25
CA CYS A 23 19.71 -58.18 -16.28
C CYS A 23 19.38 -57.39 -15.00
N VAL A 24 18.26 -56.68 -15.00
CA VAL A 24 17.80 -55.84 -13.87
C VAL A 24 17.57 -56.68 -12.61
N ASP A 25 17.01 -57.89 -12.76
CA ASP A 25 16.67 -58.74 -11.62
C ASP A 25 17.90 -59.44 -11.01
N CYS A 26 18.96 -59.63 -11.81
CA CYS A 26 20.22 -60.19 -11.35
C CYS A 26 21.17 -59.13 -10.74
N SER A 27 20.76 -57.87 -10.73
CA SER A 27 21.51 -56.77 -10.11
C SER A 27 21.53 -56.94 -8.59
N THR A 28 22.71 -56.91 -8.00
CA THR A 28 22.90 -56.90 -6.53
C THR A 28 22.80 -55.51 -5.93
N GLU A 29 22.92 -54.48 -6.77
CA GLU A 29 22.83 -53.09 -6.36
C GLU A 29 21.36 -52.66 -6.25
N GLU A 30 21.05 -51.95 -5.17
CA GLU A 30 19.73 -51.38 -4.97
C GLU A 30 19.45 -50.25 -5.97
N LYS A 31 18.18 -50.13 -6.37
CA LYS A 31 17.74 -49.03 -7.23
C LYS A 31 17.91 -47.70 -6.51
N VAL A 32 18.64 -46.78 -7.13
CA VAL A 32 18.70 -45.38 -6.71
C VAL A 32 17.32 -44.72 -6.83
N SER A 33 17.07 -43.74 -5.98
CA SER A 33 15.85 -42.93 -5.98
C SER A 33 16.22 -41.47 -6.20
N CYS A 34 15.23 -40.60 -6.38
CA CYS A 34 15.47 -39.18 -6.58
C CYS A 34 14.81 -38.33 -5.48
N HIS A 35 15.34 -37.14 -5.27
CA HIS A 35 14.74 -36.09 -4.45
C HIS A 35 14.87 -34.76 -5.18
N THR A 36 13.81 -33.96 -5.18
CA THR A 36 13.84 -32.65 -5.85
C THR A 36 14.32 -31.59 -4.87
N ILE A 37 15.43 -30.93 -5.22
CA ILE A 37 15.97 -29.83 -4.43
C ILE A 37 15.48 -28.51 -5.01
N TYR A 38 14.99 -27.65 -4.13
CA TYR A 38 14.52 -26.31 -4.48
C TYR A 38 15.48 -25.25 -3.92
N PRO A 39 16.58 -24.93 -4.61
CA PRO A 39 17.46 -23.82 -4.22
C PRO A 39 16.74 -22.48 -4.37
N HIS A 40 17.18 -21.50 -3.61
CA HIS A 40 16.68 -20.14 -3.74
C HIS A 40 17.14 -19.53 -5.07
N LYS A 41 16.19 -18.97 -5.85
CA LYS A 41 16.38 -18.24 -7.12
C LYS A 41 16.85 -19.05 -8.36
N THR A 42 17.27 -20.30 -8.22
CA THR A 42 17.89 -21.06 -9.34
C THR A 42 17.00 -22.14 -9.97
N GLY A 43 15.72 -22.22 -9.61
CA GLY A 43 14.83 -23.27 -10.11
C GLY A 43 15.12 -24.64 -9.48
N GLY A 44 14.15 -25.54 -9.50
CA GLY A 44 14.29 -26.87 -8.92
C GLY A 44 15.14 -27.79 -9.78
N TYR A 45 15.95 -28.66 -9.17
CA TYR A 45 16.66 -29.73 -9.88
C TYR A 45 16.47 -31.06 -9.15
N ILE A 46 16.63 -32.16 -9.90
CA ILE A 46 16.48 -33.52 -9.38
C ILE A 46 17.85 -34.05 -8.98
N GLN A 47 18.03 -34.43 -7.71
CA GLN A 47 19.22 -35.11 -7.23
C GLN A 47 18.97 -36.62 -7.14
N VAL A 48 19.85 -37.42 -7.75
CA VAL A 48 19.84 -38.89 -7.65
C VAL A 48 20.60 -39.30 -6.39
N VAL A 49 19.96 -40.07 -5.51
CA VAL A 49 20.46 -40.48 -4.18
C VAL A 49 20.07 -41.92 -3.88
N THR A 50 20.57 -42.51 -2.78
CA THR A 50 20.12 -43.85 -2.38
C THR A 50 18.64 -43.84 -1.96
N LYS A 51 18.00 -45.01 -1.97
CA LYS A 51 16.59 -45.14 -1.58
C LYS A 51 16.34 -44.67 -0.13
N GLU A 52 17.23 -45.04 0.79
CA GLU A 52 17.16 -44.61 2.19
C GLU A 52 17.30 -43.09 2.35
N GLN A 53 18.25 -42.50 1.62
CA GLN A 53 18.46 -41.05 1.62
C GLN A 53 17.25 -40.32 1.03
N SER A 54 16.70 -40.80 -0.08
CA SER A 54 15.48 -40.24 -0.69
C SER A 54 14.30 -40.28 0.27
N ALA A 55 14.10 -41.40 0.97
CA ALA A 55 13.03 -41.52 1.96
C ALA A 55 13.22 -40.55 3.13
N ASN A 56 14.45 -40.40 3.65
CA ASN A 56 14.75 -39.46 4.71
C ASN A 56 14.56 -38.00 4.27
N LEU A 57 15.04 -37.64 3.07
CA LEU A 57 14.89 -36.31 2.49
C LEU A 57 13.42 -35.96 2.23
N ASN A 58 12.63 -36.88 1.67
CA ASN A 58 11.20 -36.68 1.46
C ASN A 58 10.44 -36.51 2.77
N ARG A 59 10.81 -37.24 3.83
CA ARG A 59 10.24 -37.08 5.18
C ARG A 59 10.56 -35.71 5.79
N LEU A 60 11.75 -35.18 5.55
CA LEU A 60 12.17 -33.84 6.00
C LEU A 60 11.55 -32.73 5.13
N ASP A 61 11.28 -33.02 3.86
CA ASP A 61 10.68 -32.05 2.95
C ASP A 61 9.19 -31.84 3.25
N ARG A 62 8.92 -30.66 3.80
CA ARG A 62 7.57 -30.18 4.11
C ARG A 62 6.72 -29.97 2.86
N ARG A 63 7.32 -29.86 1.66
CA ARG A 63 6.59 -29.72 0.40
C ARG A 63 6.14 -31.08 -0.16
N GLY A 64 6.98 -32.10 -0.06
CA GLY A 64 6.72 -33.45 -0.57
C GLY A 64 5.83 -34.30 0.33
N THR A 65 5.87 -34.11 1.65
CA THR A 65 4.97 -34.83 2.54
C THR A 65 3.61 -34.15 2.55
N SER A 66 2.59 -34.80 1.99
CA SER A 66 1.17 -34.42 2.06
C SER A 66 0.62 -34.54 3.50
N VAL A 67 1.31 -33.94 4.48
CA VAL A 67 0.73 -33.65 5.77
C VAL A 67 -0.33 -32.62 5.46
N LYS A 68 -1.61 -33.03 5.49
CA LYS A 68 -2.73 -32.11 5.46
C LYS A 68 -2.50 -31.14 6.60
N SER A 69 -1.92 -29.98 6.31
CA SER A 69 -1.83 -28.91 7.29
C SER A 69 -3.25 -28.71 7.77
N SER A 70 -3.50 -28.93 9.05
CA SER A 70 -4.81 -28.66 9.62
C SER A 70 -5.20 -27.26 9.17
N LYS A 71 -6.47 -27.05 8.80
CA LYS A 71 -6.96 -25.72 8.41
C LYS A 71 -6.82 -24.81 9.64
N HIS A 72 -5.63 -24.25 9.85
CA HIS A 72 -5.27 -23.44 11.02
C HIS A 72 -5.88 -22.04 10.96
N TYR A 73 -6.68 -21.75 9.94
CA TYR A 73 -7.44 -20.53 9.86
C TYR A 73 -8.49 -20.57 10.97
N LYS A 74 -8.25 -19.80 12.03
CA LYS A 74 -9.32 -19.45 12.97
C LYS A 74 -10.45 -18.83 12.13
N PRO A 75 -11.72 -19.19 12.37
CA PRO A 75 -12.82 -18.55 11.67
C PRO A 75 -12.73 -17.04 11.93
N PHE A 76 -12.70 -16.27 10.84
CA PHE A 76 -12.66 -14.81 10.93
C PHE A 76 -14.06 -14.32 11.31
N ILE A 77 -14.27 -14.11 12.61
CA ILE A 77 -15.52 -13.56 13.14
C ILE A 77 -15.36 -12.04 13.08
N VAL A 78 -16.00 -11.41 12.09
CA VAL A 78 -16.10 -9.95 12.04
C VAL A 78 -17.15 -9.52 13.05
N GLU A 79 -16.71 -9.12 14.23
CA GLU A 79 -17.56 -8.42 15.18
C GLU A 79 -17.92 -7.05 14.56
N LYS A 80 -19.13 -6.94 14.01
CA LYS A 80 -19.69 -5.67 13.57
C LYS A 80 -19.94 -4.83 14.82
N LYS A 81 -19.02 -3.93 15.14
CA LYS A 81 -19.22 -2.94 16.22
C LYS A 81 -20.47 -2.13 15.90
N GLU A 82 -21.35 -1.99 16.88
CA GLU A 82 -22.52 -1.13 16.77
C GLU A 82 -22.07 0.31 16.45
N PRO A 83 -22.81 1.05 15.61
CA PRO A 83 -22.52 2.45 15.34
C PRO A 83 -22.52 3.24 16.65
N LYS A 84 -21.41 3.90 16.96
CA LYS A 84 -21.36 4.78 18.14
C LYS A 84 -22.28 5.97 17.89
N GLU A 85 -23.21 6.22 18.80
CA GLU A 85 -24.02 7.42 18.78
C GLU A 85 -23.14 8.64 19.06
N TYR A 86 -23.04 9.55 18.08
CA TYR A 86 -22.33 10.82 18.26
C TYR A 86 -23.22 11.82 19.00
N LYS A 87 -22.71 12.41 20.07
CA LYS A 87 -23.39 13.50 20.76
C LYS A 87 -23.32 14.77 19.92
N ASN A 88 -24.47 15.27 19.47
CA ASN A 88 -24.55 16.56 18.77
C ASN A 88 -24.39 17.70 19.78
N HIS A 89 -23.17 18.22 19.90
CA HIS A 89 -22.91 19.44 20.68
C HIS A 89 -23.44 20.65 19.90
N ARG A 90 -24.28 21.47 20.54
CA ARG A 90 -24.74 22.73 19.93
C ARG A 90 -23.59 23.74 19.93
N CYS A 91 -23.35 24.41 18.81
CA CYS A 91 -22.41 25.53 18.75
C CYS A 91 -23.08 26.78 19.32
N THR A 92 -22.54 27.35 20.40
CA THR A 92 -23.04 28.59 21.03
C THR A 92 -22.40 29.86 20.45
N LYS A 93 -21.44 29.70 19.51
CA LYS A 93 -20.68 30.83 18.98
C LYS A 93 -21.52 31.63 17.99
N VAL A 94 -21.77 32.89 18.32
CA VAL A 94 -22.41 33.85 17.42
C VAL A 94 -21.32 34.56 16.61
N TYR A 95 -21.44 34.51 15.29
CA TYR A 95 -20.52 35.19 14.38
C TYR A 95 -21.04 36.56 13.97
N THR A 96 -20.13 37.42 13.54
CA THR A 96 -20.51 38.67 12.86
C THR A 96 -21.23 38.37 11.54
N THR A 97 -22.19 39.24 11.19
CA THR A 97 -22.93 39.12 9.94
C THR A 97 -22.02 39.46 8.75
N TYR A 98 -22.34 38.92 7.57
CA TYR A 98 -21.55 39.16 6.37
C TYR A 98 -21.42 40.66 6.04
N GLU A 99 -22.52 41.40 6.10
CA GLU A 99 -22.55 42.83 5.78
C GLU A 99 -21.69 43.67 6.73
N THR A 100 -21.73 43.37 8.02
CA THR A 100 -20.93 44.08 9.03
C THR A 100 -19.44 43.78 8.87
N ALA A 101 -19.08 42.53 8.58
CA ALA A 101 -17.71 42.15 8.28
C ALA A 101 -17.20 42.83 7.01
N LEU A 102 -18.02 42.87 5.95
CA LEU A 102 -17.68 43.52 4.69
C LEU A 102 -17.49 45.03 4.85
N ALA A 103 -18.34 45.70 5.63
CA ALA A 103 -18.20 47.13 5.92
C ALA A 103 -16.89 47.44 6.66
N LYS A 104 -16.56 46.67 7.71
CA LYS A 104 -15.30 46.80 8.46
C LYS A 104 -14.07 46.60 7.58
N VAL A 105 -14.10 45.59 6.71
CA VAL A 105 -12.97 45.29 5.81
C VAL A 105 -12.83 46.35 4.73
N ASN A 106 -13.94 46.86 4.20
CA ASN A 106 -13.92 47.95 3.23
C ASN A 106 -13.37 49.25 3.82
N SER A 107 -13.74 49.61 5.04
CA SER A 107 -13.17 50.80 5.71
C SER A 107 -11.66 50.63 5.93
N TYR A 108 -11.22 49.43 6.33
CA TYR A 108 -9.81 49.14 6.51
C TYR A 108 -9.02 49.18 5.19
N TYR A 109 -9.58 48.61 4.11
CA TYR A 109 -9.01 48.66 2.76
C TYR A 109 -8.82 50.08 2.26
N GLU A 110 -9.80 50.92 2.52
CA GLU A 110 -9.80 52.32 2.15
C GLU A 110 -8.71 53.13 2.89
N GLU A 111 -8.34 52.74 4.10
CA GLU A 111 -7.30 53.40 4.88
C GLU A 111 -5.89 52.88 4.59
N TRP A 112 -5.73 51.56 4.48
CA TRP A 112 -4.42 50.88 4.52
C TRP A 112 -4.06 50.14 3.22
N GLY A 113 -5.01 49.93 2.31
CA GLY A 113 -4.78 49.23 1.04
C GLY A 113 -4.85 47.70 1.14
N TYR A 114 -4.49 47.03 0.05
CA TYR A 114 -4.78 45.61 -0.16
C TYR A 114 -4.06 44.65 0.80
N GLU A 115 -2.73 44.69 0.85
CA GLU A 115 -1.96 43.71 1.64
C GLU A 115 -2.25 43.75 3.14
N PRO A 116 -2.34 44.93 3.79
CA PRO A 116 -2.72 45.00 5.20
C PRO A 116 -4.14 44.46 5.42
N THR A 117 -5.05 44.70 4.47
CA THR A 117 -6.44 44.21 4.55
C THR A 117 -6.51 42.69 4.55
N LEU A 118 -5.68 42.01 3.75
CA LEU A 118 -5.62 40.54 3.78
C LEU A 118 -5.10 40.01 5.13
N LYS A 119 -4.13 40.68 5.75
CA LYS A 119 -3.63 40.34 7.09
C LYS A 119 -4.73 40.54 8.14
N TYR A 120 -5.44 41.66 8.10
CA TYR A 120 -6.56 41.96 8.97
C TYR A 120 -7.69 40.94 8.83
N LEU A 121 -8.05 40.57 7.59
CA LEU A 121 -9.08 39.57 7.31
C LEU A 121 -8.71 38.17 7.83
N ARG A 122 -7.43 37.79 7.74
CA ARG A 122 -6.91 36.55 8.36
C ARG A 122 -7.01 36.62 9.88
N GLN A 123 -6.66 37.75 10.48
CA GLN A 123 -6.75 37.95 11.93
C GLN A 123 -8.19 37.83 12.45
N MET A 124 -9.18 38.41 11.75
CA MET A 124 -10.60 38.27 12.12
C MET A 124 -11.09 36.82 12.05
N ASN A 125 -10.52 36.00 11.16
CA ASN A 125 -10.84 34.58 11.10
C ASN A 125 -10.14 33.78 12.20
N SER A 126 -8.88 34.09 12.49
CA SER A 126 -8.11 33.44 13.57
C SER A 126 -8.64 33.78 14.97
N SER A 127 -9.13 35.01 15.21
CA SER A 127 -9.87 35.37 16.42
C SER A 127 -11.25 34.70 16.49
N GLY A 128 -11.71 34.18 15.34
CA GLY A 128 -13.01 33.56 15.16
C GLY A 128 -14.17 34.55 15.24
N GLU A 129 -13.93 35.83 14.93
CA GLU A 129 -14.98 36.84 14.76
C GLU A 129 -15.83 36.56 13.50
N ILE A 130 -15.19 36.01 12.46
CA ILE A 130 -15.83 35.56 11.22
C ILE A 130 -15.57 34.07 10.94
N PRO A 131 -16.56 33.34 10.38
CA PRO A 131 -16.34 31.99 9.91
C PRO A 131 -15.50 31.97 8.63
N LEU A 132 -14.92 30.81 8.32
CA LEU A 132 -14.07 30.62 7.13
C LEU A 132 -14.79 30.99 5.83
N MET A 133 -16.07 30.64 5.71
CA MET A 133 -16.87 30.95 4.52
C MET A 133 -17.02 32.46 4.29
N THR A 134 -17.26 33.23 5.36
CA THR A 134 -17.32 34.69 5.27
C THR A 134 -15.97 35.28 4.89
N ARG A 135 -14.86 34.73 5.43
CA ARG A 135 -13.51 35.15 5.07
C ARG A 135 -13.26 35.01 3.56
N VAL A 136 -13.56 33.85 2.99
CA VAL A 136 -13.36 33.59 1.55
C VAL A 136 -14.18 34.55 0.71
N LYS A 137 -15.49 34.67 0.97
CA LYS A 137 -16.37 35.57 0.22
C LYS A 137 -15.93 37.04 0.28
N VAL A 138 -15.50 37.53 1.44
CA VAL A 138 -15.02 38.90 1.57
C VAL A 138 -13.66 39.07 0.87
N GLN A 139 -12.78 38.07 0.94
CA GLN A 139 -11.51 38.09 0.24
C GLN A 139 -11.71 38.21 -1.28
N ASP A 140 -12.62 37.43 -1.85
CA ASP A 140 -12.92 37.46 -3.29
C ASP A 140 -13.34 38.87 -3.73
N VAL A 141 -14.27 39.50 -2.99
CA VAL A 141 -14.72 40.89 -3.25
C VAL A 141 -13.57 41.89 -3.19
N ILE A 142 -12.67 41.76 -2.21
CA ILE A 142 -11.52 42.66 -2.06
C ILE A 142 -10.49 42.43 -3.16
N THR A 143 -10.25 41.18 -3.55
CA THR A 143 -9.36 40.83 -4.66
C THR A 143 -9.91 41.33 -5.99
N GLU A 144 -11.21 41.18 -6.25
CA GLU A 144 -11.86 41.77 -7.43
C GLU A 144 -11.72 43.29 -7.47
N ARG A 145 -11.92 43.96 -6.33
CA ARG A 145 -11.75 45.41 -6.18
C ARG A 145 -10.31 45.87 -6.44
N TYR A 146 -9.32 45.04 -6.10
CA TYR A 146 -7.91 45.31 -6.34
C TYR A 146 -7.53 45.11 -7.81
N LEU A 147 -8.01 44.04 -8.44
CA LEU A 147 -7.75 43.73 -9.85
C LEU A 147 -8.43 44.74 -10.79
N ASN A 148 -9.64 45.18 -10.44
CA ASN A 148 -10.45 46.12 -11.22
C ASN A 148 -10.69 47.43 -10.43
N PRO A 149 -9.64 48.26 -10.23
CA PRO A 149 -9.76 49.48 -9.43
C PRO A 149 -10.63 50.51 -10.14
N SER A 150 -11.52 51.15 -9.39
CA SER A 150 -12.28 52.30 -9.92
C SER A 150 -11.35 53.49 -10.16
N PRO A 151 -11.68 54.41 -11.08
CA PRO A 151 -10.88 55.62 -11.30
C PRO A 151 -10.62 56.42 -10.01
N ARG A 152 -11.58 56.45 -9.09
CA ARG A 152 -11.45 57.07 -7.77
C ARG A 152 -10.43 56.36 -6.88
N ALA A 153 -10.34 55.03 -6.96
CA ALA A 153 -9.38 54.26 -6.18
C ALA A 153 -7.93 54.51 -6.64
N LEU A 154 -7.71 54.71 -7.95
CA LEU A 154 -6.40 55.03 -8.52
C LEU A 154 -5.83 56.38 -8.05
N VAL A 155 -6.72 57.36 -7.79
CA VAL A 155 -6.34 58.71 -7.35
C VAL A 155 -6.11 58.79 -5.83
N ARG A 156 -6.54 57.77 -5.07
CA ARG A 156 -6.54 57.80 -3.61
C ARG A 156 -5.14 57.65 -3.02
N LYS A 157 -4.76 58.56 -2.11
CA LYS A 157 -3.56 58.41 -1.28
C LYS A 157 -3.86 57.48 -0.10
N ILE A 158 -3.14 56.37 -0.02
CA ILE A 158 -3.23 55.38 1.07
C ILE A 158 -2.27 55.77 2.19
N LYS A 159 -2.63 55.52 3.46
CA LYS A 159 -1.70 55.70 4.58
C LYS A 159 -0.54 54.70 4.42
N ARG A 160 0.69 55.20 4.27
CA ARG A 160 1.89 54.34 4.32
C ARG A 160 2.21 54.05 5.78
N GLY A 161 1.83 52.88 6.28
CA GLY A 161 2.36 52.36 7.53
C GLY A 161 3.79 51.90 7.33
N VAL A 162 4.72 52.40 8.14
CA VAL A 162 6.04 51.76 8.32
C VAL A 162 5.76 50.37 8.88
N ALA A 163 6.31 49.35 8.22
CA ALA A 163 6.15 47.95 8.58
C ALA A 163 6.65 47.65 10.00
#